data_AF-A0A661NJJ5-F1
#
_entry.id   AF-A0A661NJJ5-F1
#
_cell.length_a   1.000
_cell.length_b   1.000
_cell.length_c   1.000
_cell.angle_alpha   90.00
_cell.angle_beta   90.00
_cell.angle_gamma   90.00
#
_symmetry.space_group_name_H-M   'P 1'
#
loop_
_entity.id
_entity.type
_entity.pdbx_description
1 polymer ?
#
loop_
_entity_poly.entity_id
_entity_poly.type
_entity_poly.pdbx_seq_one_letter_code
_entity_poly.pdbx_strand_id
1 'polypeptide(L)'
;MPDWPVPLSTSLKLWIAALGLLGACGGAASGAGSQDGANGGGRVEPTSVAEQEILKQLESLPSGKQATIGGVVVVADPPYFAASGRTCRQLLLTSRGGGPGRRRLGCKDGASWFYAPDVFATPTIGP
;
A
#
# COMPACT_ATOMS: atom_id res chain seq x y z
N MET A 1 -38.26 -30.12 -15.19
CA MET A 1 -39.00 -28.97 -14.64
C MET A 1 -39.34 -29.31 -13.20
N PRO A 2 -38.59 -28.85 -12.19
CA PRO A 2 -38.99 -29.02 -10.80
C PRO A 2 -39.96 -27.90 -10.38
N ASP A 3 -41.20 -28.32 -10.18
CA ASP A 3 -42.28 -27.61 -9.50
C ASP A 3 -41.97 -27.60 -8.00
N TRP A 4 -41.81 -26.42 -7.41
CA TRP A 4 -41.59 -26.26 -5.97
C TRP A 4 -42.76 -25.47 -5.37
N PRO A 5 -43.33 -25.91 -4.24
CA PRO A 5 -44.45 -25.22 -3.61
C PRO A 5 -43.97 -24.01 -2.80
N VAL A 6 -44.64 -22.87 -3.01
CA VAL A 6 -44.59 -21.70 -2.11
C VAL A 6 -45.63 -21.87 -0.99
N PRO A 7 -45.24 -21.86 0.30
CA PRO A 7 -46.19 -21.64 1.37
C PRO A 7 -46.47 -20.14 1.58
N LEU A 8 -47.76 -19.85 1.55
CA LEU A 8 -48.43 -18.61 1.90
C LEU A 8 -48.18 -18.19 3.36
N SER A 9 -47.94 -16.88 3.54
CA SER A 9 -48.61 -16.00 4.50
C SER A 9 -48.79 -16.47 5.95
N THR A 10 -48.13 -15.78 6.90
CA THR A 10 -48.88 -15.18 8.01
C THR A 10 -48.11 -14.06 8.71
N SER A 11 -48.81 -12.93 8.87
CA SER A 11 -48.44 -11.77 9.67
C SER A 11 -48.07 -12.13 11.11
N LEU A 12 -46.99 -11.56 11.64
CA LEU A 12 -46.89 -11.30 13.07
C LEU A 12 -46.33 -9.90 13.31
N LYS A 13 -47.25 -9.02 13.70
CA LYS A 13 -47.03 -7.64 14.13
C LYS A 13 -46.52 -7.62 15.57
N LEU A 14 -45.51 -6.77 15.77
CA LEU A 14 -45.17 -6.02 16.98
C LEU A 14 -44.72 -6.76 18.24
N TRP A 15 -43.97 -5.99 19.03
CA TRP A 15 -43.46 -6.21 20.39
C TRP A 15 -42.10 -6.94 20.40
N ILE A 16 -41.03 -6.47 21.01
CA ILE A 16 -40.84 -5.69 22.23
C ILE A 16 -39.54 -4.88 22.12
N ALA A 17 -39.57 -3.63 22.58
CA ALA A 17 -38.39 -2.86 22.94
C ALA A 17 -37.78 -3.43 24.24
N ALA A 18 -36.49 -3.73 24.24
CA ALA A 18 -35.75 -3.92 25.47
C ALA A 18 -34.35 -3.31 25.33
N LEU A 19 -34.21 -2.14 25.96
CA LEU A 19 -32.94 -1.52 26.32
C LEU A 19 -32.07 -2.55 27.06
N GLY A 20 -30.89 -2.84 26.51
CA GLY A 20 -29.81 -3.55 27.18
C GLY A 20 -28.57 -2.66 27.27
N LEU A 21 -28.55 -1.74 28.24
CA LEU A 21 -27.31 -1.14 28.72
C LEU A 21 -26.54 -2.20 29.51
N LEU A 22 -25.51 -2.80 28.92
CA LEU A 22 -24.41 -3.48 29.62
C LEU A 22 -23.24 -3.63 28.64
N GLY A 23 -22.26 -2.72 28.75
CA GLY A 23 -21.01 -2.76 28.00
C GLY A 23 -19.87 -2.38 28.93
N ALA A 24 -19.50 -3.32 29.80
CA ALA A 24 -18.41 -3.21 30.73
C ALA A 24 -17.03 -3.18 30.04
N CYS A 25 -16.10 -2.60 30.79
CA CYS A 25 -14.66 -2.48 30.57
C CYS A 25 -13.96 -3.75 30.07
N GLY A 26 -12.98 -3.61 29.16
CA GLY A 26 -12.05 -4.68 28.83
C GLY A 26 -11.17 -4.33 27.64
N GLY A 27 -9.92 -3.96 27.91
CA GLY A 27 -8.94 -3.60 26.91
C GLY A 27 -8.60 -4.74 25.94
N ALA A 28 -8.35 -4.37 24.68
CA ALA A 28 -7.52 -5.13 23.75
C ALA A 28 -6.91 -4.13 22.77
N ALA A 29 -5.57 -4.19 22.69
CA ALA A 29 -4.69 -3.70 21.63
C ALA A 29 -5.19 -2.57 20.73
N SER A 30 -4.43 -1.48 20.71
CA SER A 30 -4.23 -0.67 19.50
C SER A 30 -3.66 -1.57 18.41
N GLY A 31 -4.53 -2.38 17.79
CA GLY A 31 -4.25 -3.04 16.54
C GLY A 31 -3.95 -1.94 15.55
N ALA A 32 -2.70 -1.93 15.08
CA ALA A 32 -2.29 -1.17 13.93
C ALA A 32 -3.30 -1.46 12.81
N GLY A 33 -4.21 -0.52 12.59
CA GLY A 33 -5.02 -0.46 11.39
C GLY A 33 -4.08 -0.18 10.24
N SER A 34 -3.45 -1.23 9.72
CA SER A 34 -2.88 -1.24 8.38
C SER A 34 -4.06 -0.93 7.46
N GLN A 35 -4.12 0.32 6.99
CA GLN A 35 -5.06 0.75 5.97
C GLN A 35 -4.62 0.12 4.64
N ASP A 36 -4.77 -1.19 4.54
CA ASP A 36 -4.70 -1.92 3.29
C ASP A 36 -6.05 -1.78 2.59
N GLY A 37 -6.18 -0.68 1.85
CA GLY A 37 -7.35 -0.31 1.07
C GLY A 37 -6.93 0.28 -0.27
N ALA A 38 -6.77 -0.60 -1.25
CA ALA A 38 -6.45 -0.29 -2.64
C ALA A 38 -7.40 0.75 -3.26
N ASN A 39 -6.87 1.94 -3.58
CA ASN A 39 -7.29 2.73 -4.75
C ASN A 39 -6.20 3.73 -5.13
N GLY A 40 -5.84 3.75 -6.41
CA GLY A 40 -4.58 4.29 -6.92
C GLY A 40 -4.31 5.74 -6.56
N GLY A 41 -3.11 6.01 -6.03
CA GLY A 41 -2.61 7.38 -5.84
C GLY A 41 -1.96 7.69 -4.51
N GLY A 42 -1.93 6.75 -3.56
CA GLY A 42 -1.32 6.96 -2.25
C GLY A 42 0.16 7.34 -2.30
N ARG A 43 0.62 8.09 -1.29
CA ARG A 43 2.04 8.29 -1.00
C ARG A 43 2.45 7.29 0.08
N VAL A 44 3.61 6.70 -0.07
CA VAL A 44 4.25 5.86 0.94
C VAL A 44 5.37 6.67 1.57
N GLU A 45 5.37 6.75 2.89
CA GLU A 45 6.40 7.51 3.59
C GLU A 45 7.76 6.80 3.49
N PRO A 46 8.87 7.55 3.30
CA PRO A 46 10.21 7.01 3.45
C PRO A 46 10.39 6.43 4.85
N THR A 47 10.93 5.22 4.92
CA THR A 47 11.13 4.47 6.18
C THR A 47 12.50 4.73 6.81
N SER A 48 13.37 5.45 6.11
CA SER A 48 14.73 5.76 6.57
C SER A 48 15.24 7.07 5.99
N VAL A 49 16.28 7.62 6.63
CA VAL A 49 17.00 8.81 6.13
C VAL A 49 17.57 8.55 4.73
N ALA A 50 18.11 7.34 4.49
CA ALA A 50 18.62 6.96 3.18
C ALA A 50 17.54 7.00 2.09
N GLU A 51 16.31 6.56 2.38
CA GLU A 51 15.19 6.66 1.43
C GLU A 51 14.82 8.11 1.13
N GLN A 52 14.86 9.01 2.12
CA GLN A 52 14.63 10.43 1.90
C GLN A 52 15.72 11.05 1.00
N GLU A 53 16.99 10.67 1.21
CA GLU A 53 18.10 11.11 0.36
C GLU A 53 17.99 10.58 -1.07
N ILE A 54 17.56 9.33 -1.24
CA ILE A 54 17.30 8.73 -2.55
C ILE A 54 16.26 9.57 -3.30
N LEU A 55 15.13 9.93 -2.68
CA LEU A 55 14.10 10.77 -3.33
C LEU A 55 14.65 12.13 -3.79
N LYS A 56 15.50 12.77 -2.97
CA LYS A 56 16.12 14.07 -3.32
C LYS A 56 17.05 13.97 -4.54
N GLN A 57 17.69 12.82 -4.74
CA GLN A 57 18.66 12.60 -5.82
C GLN A 57 18.07 11.85 -7.01
N LEU A 58 16.81 11.39 -6.92
CA LEU A 58 16.20 10.43 -7.84
C LEU A 58 16.19 10.89 -9.31
N GLU A 59 16.04 12.20 -9.54
CA GLU A 59 16.10 12.81 -10.87
C GLU A 59 17.47 12.58 -11.54
N SER A 60 18.55 12.73 -10.77
CA SER A 60 19.93 12.66 -11.27
C SER A 60 20.48 11.24 -11.39
N LEU A 61 19.77 10.23 -10.85
CA LEU A 61 20.27 8.87 -10.83
C LEU A 61 20.37 8.31 -12.27
N PRO A 62 21.51 7.71 -12.65
CA PRO A 62 21.64 7.08 -13.96
C PRO A 62 20.76 5.83 -14.07
N SER A 63 20.09 5.66 -15.21
CA SER A 63 19.24 4.51 -15.45
C SER A 63 20.02 3.20 -15.55
N GLY A 64 19.55 2.16 -14.87
CA GLY A 64 20.11 0.80 -14.90
C GLY A 64 21.49 0.64 -14.24
N LYS A 65 22.03 1.70 -13.63
CA LYS A 65 23.33 1.67 -12.94
C LYS A 65 23.13 1.70 -11.43
N GLN A 66 24.04 1.03 -10.73
CA GLN A 66 24.11 1.07 -9.28
C GLN A 66 24.66 2.42 -8.82
N ALA A 67 23.99 3.03 -7.86
CA ALA A 67 24.49 4.18 -7.09
C ALA A 67 24.41 3.83 -5.61
N THR A 68 25.27 4.43 -4.78
CA THR A 68 25.21 4.24 -3.32
C THR A 68 24.81 5.55 -2.65
N ILE A 69 23.71 5.53 -1.91
CA ILE A 69 23.17 6.70 -1.18
C ILE A 69 22.83 6.25 0.23
N GLY A 70 23.33 6.94 1.26
CA GLY A 70 23.02 6.62 2.66
C GLY A 70 23.34 5.17 3.07
N GLY A 71 24.32 4.52 2.44
CA GLY A 71 24.65 3.11 2.69
C GLY A 71 23.69 2.10 2.06
N VAL A 72 22.79 2.55 1.18
CA VAL A 72 21.92 1.71 0.35
C VAL A 72 22.41 1.74 -1.09
N VAL A 73 22.53 0.58 -1.71
CA VAL A 73 22.74 0.46 -3.15
C VAL A 73 21.39 0.60 -3.83
N VAL A 74 21.25 1.60 -4.70
CA VAL A 74 20.04 1.84 -5.48
C VAL A 74 20.33 1.58 -6.95
N VAL A 75 19.45 0.84 -7.60
CA VAL A 75 19.37 0.74 -9.06
C VAL A 75 18.05 1.37 -9.47
N ALA A 76 18.11 2.35 -10.36
CA ALA A 76 16.93 3.08 -10.82
C ALA A 76 16.68 2.77 -12.29
N ASP A 77 15.49 2.27 -12.63
CA ASP A 77 15.12 2.00 -14.02
C ASP A 77 14.93 3.30 -14.82
N PRO A 78 14.78 3.29 -16.15
CA PRO A 78 14.41 4.51 -16.86
C PRO A 78 13.10 5.12 -16.34
N PRO A 79 12.98 6.46 -16.28
CA PRO A 79 11.70 7.09 -15.96
C PRO A 79 10.67 6.79 -17.05
N TYR A 80 9.41 6.58 -16.65
CA TYR A 80 8.28 6.32 -17.53
C TYR A 80 7.07 7.19 -17.16
N PHE A 81 6.22 7.46 -18.14
CA PHE A 81 4.98 8.22 -17.91
C PHE A 81 3.86 7.25 -17.51
N ALA A 82 3.31 7.41 -16.30
CA ALA A 82 2.25 6.57 -15.79
C ALA A 82 0.86 7.09 -16.22
N ALA A 83 -0.15 6.21 -16.25
CA ALA A 83 -1.54 6.57 -16.56
C ALA A 83 -2.11 7.68 -15.64
N SER A 84 -1.55 7.85 -14.45
CA SER A 84 -1.87 8.97 -13.54
C SER A 84 -1.36 10.35 -13.99
N GLY A 85 -0.70 10.46 -15.13
CA GLY A 85 -0.11 11.71 -15.63
C GLY A 85 1.20 12.12 -14.95
N ARG A 86 1.79 11.23 -14.15
CA ARG A 86 3.02 11.46 -13.39
C ARG A 86 4.19 10.73 -14.03
N THR A 87 5.38 11.30 -13.95
CA THR A 87 6.62 10.59 -14.26
C THR A 87 6.96 9.70 -13.08
N CYS A 88 7.08 8.39 -13.31
CA CYS A 88 7.44 7.41 -12.30
C CYS A 88 8.70 6.65 -12.69
N ARG A 89 9.32 5.99 -11.71
CA ARG A 89 10.59 5.31 -11.85
C ARG A 89 10.67 4.17 -10.84
N GLN A 90 10.93 2.94 -11.31
CA GLN A 90 11.14 1.80 -10.42
C GLN A 90 12.54 1.84 -9.82
N LEU A 91 12.63 1.38 -8.58
CA LEU A 91 13.86 1.37 -7.80
C LEU A 91 14.04 0.01 -7.14
N LEU A 92 15.26 -0.53 -7.21
CA LEU A 92 15.69 -1.66 -6.41
C LEU A 92 16.70 -1.17 -5.37
N LEU A 93 16.34 -1.31 -4.09
CA LEU A 93 17.11 -0.85 -2.95
C LEU A 93 17.69 -2.05 -2.22
N THR A 94 19.02 -2.12 -2.15
CA THR A 94 19.73 -3.20 -1.47
C THR A 94 20.59 -2.62 -0.35
N SER A 95 20.38 -3.09 0.87
CA SER A 95 21.22 -2.70 2.02
C SER A 95 22.66 -3.15 1.80
N ARG A 96 23.64 -2.30 2.15
CA ARG A 96 25.07 -2.62 2.02
C ARG A 96 25.49 -3.89 2.78
N GLY A 97 24.79 -4.24 3.86
CA GLY A 97 25.04 -5.47 4.63
C GLY A 97 24.66 -6.77 3.93
N GLY A 98 24.11 -6.70 2.70
CA GLY A 98 23.52 -7.86 2.03
C GLY A 98 22.13 -8.15 2.57
N GLY A 99 21.22 -8.54 1.68
CA GLY A 99 19.83 -8.80 2.01
C GLY A 99 18.97 -8.81 0.75
N PRO A 100 17.71 -9.26 0.85
CA PRO A 100 16.79 -9.20 -0.27
C PRO A 100 16.59 -7.74 -0.69
N GLY A 101 16.78 -7.45 -1.97
CA GLY A 101 16.54 -6.12 -2.53
C GLY A 101 15.06 -5.77 -2.40
N ARG A 102 14.77 -4.59 -1.86
CA ARG A 102 13.41 -4.06 -1.73
C ARG A 102 13.07 -3.23 -2.96
N ARG A 103 11.94 -3.55 -3.60
CA ARG A 103 11.40 -2.73 -4.68
C ARG A 103 10.66 -1.53 -4.12
N ARG A 104 10.82 -0.38 -4.76
CA ARG A 104 10.08 0.85 -4.49
C ARG A 104 9.71 1.50 -5.81
N LEU A 105 8.59 2.22 -5.80
CA LEU A 105 8.17 3.04 -6.94
C LEU A 105 8.30 4.51 -6.54
N GLY A 106 9.18 5.25 -7.22
CA GLY A 106 9.24 6.71 -7.09
C GLY A 106 8.39 7.38 -8.15
N CYS A 107 7.57 8.36 -7.80
CA CYS A 107 6.80 9.17 -8.74
C CYS A 107 7.02 10.66 -8.48
N LYS A 108 6.90 11.47 -9.52
CA LYS A 108 7.07 12.92 -9.48
C LYS A 108 5.71 13.62 -9.57
N ASP A 109 5.44 14.55 -8.67
CA ASP A 109 4.21 15.35 -8.62
C ASP A 109 4.39 16.77 -9.18
N GLY A 110 5.29 16.93 -10.14
CA GLY A 110 5.69 18.21 -10.71
C GLY A 110 6.90 18.81 -9.97
N ALA A 111 6.82 18.97 -8.66
CA ALA A 111 7.87 19.61 -7.87
C ALA A 111 8.83 18.61 -7.21
N SER A 112 8.31 17.48 -6.72
CA SER A 112 9.07 16.58 -5.85
C SER A 112 8.85 15.11 -6.19
N TRP A 113 9.85 14.31 -5.86
CA TRP A 113 9.74 12.86 -5.91
C TRP A 113 9.19 12.34 -4.57
N PHE A 114 8.25 11.40 -4.64
CA PHE A 114 7.69 10.69 -3.51
C PHE A 114 7.59 9.19 -3.81
N TYR A 115 7.50 8.33 -2.79
CA TYR A 115 7.23 6.91 -3.03
C TYR A 115 5.74 6.67 -3.22
N ALA A 116 5.39 5.87 -4.22
CA ALA A 116 4.04 5.33 -4.42
C ALA A 116 4.01 3.85 -4.00
N PRO A 117 2.82 3.29 -3.73
CA PRO A 117 2.64 1.85 -3.57
C PRO A 117 3.25 1.10 -4.75
N ASP A 118 3.92 -0.01 -4.46
CA ASP A 118 4.45 -0.89 -5.50
C ASP A 118 3.29 -1.72 -6.09
N VAL A 119 2.80 -1.29 -7.24
CA VAL A 119 1.74 -1.99 -7.99
C VAL A 119 2.27 -3.14 -8.84
N PHE A 120 3.59 -3.33 -8.88
CA PHE A 120 4.24 -4.43 -9.59
C PHE A 120 4.56 -5.61 -8.67
N ALA A 121 4.42 -5.42 -7.35
CA ALA A 121 4.51 -6.51 -6.40
C ALA A 121 3.30 -7.43 -6.56
N THR A 122 3.53 -8.71 -6.88
CA THR A 122 2.48 -9.72 -6.83
C THR A 122 1.99 -9.83 -5.39
N PRO A 123 0.68 -9.75 -5.10
CA PRO A 123 0.18 -10.03 -3.77
C PRO A 123 0.61 -11.45 -3.41
N THR A 124 1.46 -11.58 -2.40
CA THR A 124 1.82 -12.89 -1.86
C THR A 124 0.60 -13.37 -1.09
N ILE A 125 -0.28 -14.12 -1.74
CA ILE A 125 -1.35 -14.85 -1.06
C ILE A 125 -0.65 -15.92 -0.23
N GLY A 126 -0.56 -15.70 1.08
CA GLY A 126 -0.05 -16.70 2.02
C GLY A 126 -0.90 -17.97 2.01
N PRO A 127 -0.33 -19.13 2.38
CA PRO A 127 -1.04 -20.42 2.39
C PRO A 127 -2.19 -20.46 3.39
#